data_AF-A0A561PP40-F1
#
_entry.id   AF-A0A561PP40-F1
#
_cell.length_a   1.000
_cell.length_b   1.000
_cell.length_c   1.000
_cell.angle_alpha   90.00
_cell.angle_beta   90.00
_cell.angle_gamma   90.00
#
_symmetry.space_group_name_H-M   'P 1'
#
loop_
_entity.id
_entity.type
_entity.pdbx_description
1 polymer ?
#
loop_
_entity_poly.entity_id
_entity_poly.type
_entity_poly.pdbx_seq_one_letter_code
_entity_poly.pdbx_strand_id
1 'polypeptide(L)'
;MNWSLIFKLSLFGLAMALGTVYFIPSNVEPFCWVVIFIICAYFIAKYCTARFFQHGFMVSIFNCVWITAIHILLFKTYLSWHPKEAEMMTHMPLPDSPRLMMLLTGPVIGVITGLVQGLFAYVASKSIER
;
A
#
# COMPACT_ATOMS: atom_id res chain seq x y z
N MET A 1 17.25 -4.07 11.44
CA MET A 1 16.17 -3.67 10.52
C MET A 1 16.84 -3.03 9.33
N ASN A 2 16.62 -3.53 8.12
CA ASN A 2 17.22 -2.98 6.91
C ASN A 2 16.30 -1.88 6.35
N TRP A 3 16.46 -0.66 6.86
CA TRP A 3 15.66 0.49 6.44
C TRP A 3 15.84 0.85 4.97
N SER A 4 17.03 0.62 4.40
CA SER A 4 17.28 0.84 2.97
C SER A 4 16.42 -0.08 2.11
N LEU A 5 16.31 -1.36 2.48
CA LEU A 5 15.44 -2.31 1.79
C LEU A 5 13.96 -1.92 1.93
N ILE A 6 13.52 -1.57 3.14
CA ILE A 6 12.13 -1.15 3.40
C ILE A 6 11.77 0.05 2.51
N PHE A 7 12.64 1.07 2.48
CA PHE A 7 12.40 2.26 1.68
C PHE A 7 12.35 1.94 0.18
N LYS A 8 13.31 1.17 -0.34
CA LYS A 8 13.34 0.76 -1.76
C LYS A 8 12.09 -0.02 -2.16
N LEU A 9 11.66 -0.98 -1.33
CA LEU A 9 10.45 -1.75 -1.57
C LEU A 9 9.20 -0.89 -1.47
N SER A 10 9.19 0.14 -0.61
CA SER A 10 8.05 1.04 -0.50
C SER A 10 7.82 1.91 -1.75
N LEU A 11 8.85 2.06 -2.61
CA LEU A 11 8.70 2.79 -3.87
C LEU A 11 7.76 2.07 -4.85
N PHE A 12 7.54 0.76 -4.70
CA PHE A 12 6.47 0.08 -5.42
C PHE A 12 5.09 0.64 -5.05
N GLY A 13 4.88 0.99 -3.77
CA GLY A 13 3.64 1.63 -3.34
C GLY A 13 3.49 3.04 -3.91
N LEU A 14 4.59 3.80 -4.01
CA LEU A 14 4.58 5.11 -4.67
C LEU A 14 4.24 4.99 -6.17
N ALA A 15 4.88 4.06 -6.87
CA ALA A 15 4.61 3.80 -8.28
C ALA A 15 3.15 3.36 -8.50
N MET A 16 2.63 2.50 -7.62
CA MET A 16 1.21 2.13 -7.64
C MET A 16 0.29 3.31 -7.40
N ALA A 17 0.57 4.14 -6.40
CA ALA A 17 -0.26 5.30 -6.11
C ALA A 17 -0.37 6.22 -7.33
N LEU A 18 0.74 6.51 -8.00
CA LEU A 18 0.73 7.25 -9.26
C LEU A 18 -0.03 6.49 -10.36
N GLY A 19 0.19 5.18 -10.48
CA GLY A 19 -0.54 4.31 -11.41
C GLY A 19 -2.05 4.40 -11.23
N THR A 20 -2.55 4.32 -10.00
CA THR A 20 -3.98 4.43 -9.66
C THR A 20 -4.56 5.82 -9.94
N VAL A 21 -3.76 6.88 -9.93
CA VAL A 21 -4.26 8.22 -10.29
C VAL A 21 -4.52 8.36 -11.79
N TYR A 22 -3.75 7.67 -12.64
CA TYR A 22 -3.72 7.95 -14.09
C TYR A 22 -4.11 6.78 -14.99
N PHE A 23 -3.89 5.52 -14.58
CA PHE A 23 -3.92 4.37 -15.48
C PHE A 23 -4.64 3.14 -14.92
N ILE A 24 -4.58 2.91 -13.61
CA ILE A 24 -5.07 1.68 -12.99
C ILE A 24 -6.49 1.92 -12.46
N PRO A 25 -7.51 1.23 -12.99
CA PRO A 25 -8.86 1.30 -12.46
C PRO A 25 -9.03 0.46 -11.20
N SER A 26 -9.99 0.82 -10.34
CA SER A 26 -10.22 0.20 -9.02
C SER A 26 -10.47 -1.31 -9.02
N ASN A 27 -10.94 -1.88 -10.13
CA ASN A 27 -11.14 -3.33 -10.25
C ASN A 27 -9.82 -4.11 -10.43
N VAL A 28 -8.76 -3.47 -10.91
CA VAL A 28 -7.46 -4.08 -11.15
C VAL A 28 -6.50 -3.86 -9.99
N GLU A 29 -6.68 -2.79 -9.21
CA GLU A 29 -5.82 -2.45 -8.08
C GLU A 29 -5.53 -3.62 -7.12
N PRO A 30 -6.53 -4.42 -6.67
CA PRO A 30 -6.27 -5.48 -5.70
C PRO A 30 -5.31 -6.56 -6.24
N PHE A 31 -5.40 -6.87 -7.54
CA PHE A 31 -4.52 -7.85 -8.18
C PHE A 31 -3.09 -7.33 -8.27
N CYS A 32 -2.90 -6.05 -8.62
CA CYS A 32 -1.58 -5.42 -8.62
C CYS A 32 -0.96 -5.40 -7.22
N TRP A 33 -1.75 -5.13 -6.18
CA TRP A 33 -1.28 -5.17 -4.79
C TRP A 33 -0.81 -6.55 -4.36
N VAL A 34 -1.56 -7.61 -4.70
CA VAL A 34 -1.16 -8.98 -4.39
C VAL A 34 0.19 -9.32 -5.04
N VAL A 35 0.39 -8.94 -6.30
CA VAL A 35 1.68 -9.14 -7.00
C VAL A 35 2.81 -8.41 -6.28
N ILE A 36 2.61 -7.15 -5.89
CA ILE A 36 3.60 -6.37 -5.15
C ILE A 36 3.89 -6.98 -3.77
N PHE A 37 2.85 -7.45 -3.08
CA PHE A 37 3.00 -8.10 -1.78
C PHE A 37 3.88 -9.34 -1.86
N ILE A 38 3.66 -10.18 -2.87
CA ILE A 38 4.48 -11.37 -3.16
C ILE A 38 5.92 -10.96 -3.51
N ILE A 39 6.11 -10.00 -4.41
CA ILE A 39 7.45 -9.52 -4.80
C ILE A 39 8.20 -8.99 -3.59
N CYS A 40 7.60 -8.08 -2.81
CA CYS A 40 8.19 -7.53 -1.60
C CYS A 40 8.50 -8.63 -0.58
N ALA A 41 7.60 -9.60 -0.39
CA ALA A 41 7.83 -10.73 0.52
C ALA A 41 9.02 -11.59 0.08
N TYR A 42 9.14 -11.89 -1.21
CA TYR A 42 10.28 -12.61 -1.78
C TYR A 42 11.60 -11.87 -1.54
N PHE A 43 11.67 -10.57 -1.86
CA PHE A 43 12.87 -9.77 -1.61
C PHE A 43 13.21 -9.68 -0.11
N ILE A 44 12.21 -9.54 0.75
CA ILE A 44 12.44 -9.53 2.20
C ILE A 44 13.01 -10.88 2.66
N ALA A 45 12.42 -12.00 2.23
CA ALA A 45 12.89 -13.33 2.58
C ALA A 45 14.32 -13.62 2.09
N LYS A 46 14.66 -13.15 0.88
CA LYS A 46 15.98 -13.37 0.27
C LYS A 46 17.09 -12.52 0.88
N TYR A 47 16.81 -11.25 1.17
CA TYR A 47 17.85 -10.29 1.58
C TYR A 47 17.89 -10.00 3.08
N CYS A 48 16.92 -10.49 3.87
CA CYS A 48 16.93 -10.34 5.32
C CYS A 48 17.29 -11.66 6.01
N THR A 49 18.02 -11.57 7.11
CA THR A 49 18.37 -12.75 7.92
C THR A 49 17.41 -12.99 9.09
N ALA A 50 16.71 -11.93 9.54
CA ALA A 50 15.76 -11.96 10.66
C ALA A 50 14.68 -10.87 10.53
N ARG A 51 13.65 -10.94 11.40
CA ARG A 51 12.57 -9.93 11.55
C ARG A 51 11.72 -9.73 10.28
N PHE A 52 11.43 -10.80 9.54
CA PHE A 52 10.68 -10.78 8.27
C PHE A 52 9.33 -10.07 8.38
N PHE A 53 8.54 -10.44 9.38
CA PHE A 53 7.24 -9.83 9.63
C PHE A 53 7.34 -8.30 9.79
N GLN A 54 8.30 -7.84 10.59
CA GLN A 54 8.48 -6.42 10.85
C GLN A 54 8.92 -5.65 9.60
N HIS A 55 9.75 -6.24 8.73
CA HIS A 55 10.10 -5.61 7.45
C HIS A 55 8.87 -5.50 6.55
N GLY A 56 8.08 -6.56 6.42
CA GLY A 56 6.85 -6.55 5.62
C GLY A 56 5.84 -5.52 6.13
N PHE A 57 5.62 -5.49 7.44
CA PHE A 57 4.76 -4.52 8.11
C PHE A 57 5.22 -3.09 7.82
N MET A 58 6.51 -2.79 8.03
CA MET A 58 7.04 -1.44 7.81
C MET A 58 6.99 -1.01 6.34
N VAL A 59 7.22 -1.92 5.38
CA VAL A 59 7.02 -1.62 3.96
C VAL A 59 5.59 -1.14 3.70
N SER A 60 4.58 -1.80 4.29
CA SER A 60 3.19 -1.39 4.12
C SER A 60 2.87 -0.04 4.78
N ILE A 61 3.48 0.28 5.91
CA ILE A 61 3.32 1.60 6.54
C ILE A 61 3.85 2.71 5.63
N PHE A 62 5.04 2.53 5.04
CA PHE A 62 5.56 3.49 4.07
C PHE A 62 4.70 3.55 2.80
N ASN A 63 4.20 2.41 2.31
CA ASN A 63 3.26 2.39 1.18
C ASN A 63 2.01 3.21 1.50
N CYS A 64 1.42 3.03 2.69
CA CYS A 64 0.27 3.81 3.14
C CYS A 64 0.55 5.31 3.10
N VAL A 65 1.72 5.75 3.57
CA VAL A 65 2.12 7.16 3.51
C VAL A 65 2.19 7.65 2.06
N TRP A 66 2.83 6.89 1.17
CA TRP A 66 2.93 7.26 -0.25
C TRP A 66 1.57 7.33 -0.93
N ILE A 67 0.73 6.31 -0.75
CA ILE A 67 -0.60 6.23 -1.37
C ILE A 67 -1.47 7.39 -0.89
N THR A 68 -1.56 7.56 0.44
CA THR A 68 -2.38 8.61 1.04
C THR A 68 -1.91 9.99 0.60
N ALA A 69 -0.60 10.25 0.59
CA ALA A 69 -0.05 11.52 0.14
C ALA A 69 -0.37 11.80 -1.33
N ILE A 70 -0.12 10.84 -2.23
CA ILE A 70 -0.37 11.01 -3.67
C ILE A 70 -1.85 11.20 -3.95
N HIS A 71 -2.72 10.39 -3.35
CA HIS A 71 -4.16 10.50 -3.54
C HIS A 71 -4.74 11.80 -2.97
N ILE A 72 -4.21 12.32 -1.86
CA ILE A 72 -4.62 13.64 -1.34
C ILE A 72 -4.13 14.78 -2.25
N LEU A 73 -2.86 14.73 -2.68
CA LEU A 73 -2.27 15.77 -3.54
C LEU A 73 -2.94 15.82 -4.91
N LEU A 74 -3.20 14.66 -5.51
CA LEU A 74 -3.79 14.50 -6.85
C LEU A 74 -5.28 14.15 -6.80
N PHE A 75 -5.95 14.48 -5.69
CA PHE A 75 -7.32 14.08 -5.39
C PHE A 75 -8.33 14.32 -6.52
N LYS A 76 -8.25 15.50 -7.17
CA LYS A 76 -9.18 15.85 -8.26
C LYS A 76 -9.00 14.91 -9.45
N THR A 77 -7.74 14.64 -9.82
CA THR A 77 -7.40 13.73 -10.91
C THR A 77 -7.79 12.30 -10.57
N TYR A 78 -7.46 11.86 -9.35
CA TYR A 78 -7.84 10.54 -8.85
C TYR A 78 -9.35 10.29 -8.99
N LEU A 79 -10.18 11.18 -8.43
CA LEU A 79 -11.63 11.02 -8.47
C LEU A 79 -12.24 11.12 -9.88
N SER A 80 -11.64 11.91 -10.79
CA SER A 80 -12.14 11.96 -12.18
C SER A 80 -12.04 10.61 -12.91
N TRP A 81 -11.11 9.76 -12.47
CA TRP A 81 -10.93 8.39 -12.99
C TRP A 81 -11.62 7.32 -12.13
N HIS A 82 -12.17 7.71 -10.97
CA HIS A 82 -12.69 6.82 -9.92
C HIS A 82 -14.11 7.25 -9.48
N PRO A 83 -15.11 7.17 -10.37
CA PRO A 83 -16.45 7.67 -10.08
C PRO A 83 -17.16 6.88 -8.97
N LYS A 84 -16.85 5.59 -8.81
CA LYS A 84 -17.43 4.76 -7.73
C LYS A 84 -16.90 5.18 -6.37
N GLU A 85 -15.62 5.52 -6.29
CA GLU A 85 -14.97 6.01 -5.09
C GLU A 85 -15.49 7.40 -4.74
N ALA A 86 -15.70 8.25 -5.76
CA ALA A 86 -16.34 9.55 -5.57
C ALA A 86 -17.75 9.41 -5.00
N GLU A 87 -18.57 8.50 -5.53
CA GLU A 87 -19.91 8.20 -5.01
C GLU A 87 -19.85 7.67 -3.57
N MET A 88 -18.97 6.69 -3.30
CA MET A 88 -18.78 6.12 -1.97
C MET A 88 -18.40 7.18 -0.93
N MET A 89 -17.57 8.16 -1.29
CA MET A 89 -17.17 9.24 -0.39
C MET A 89 -18.36 10.12 0.06
N THR A 90 -19.43 10.22 -0.73
CA THR A 90 -20.63 10.97 -0.34
C THR A 90 -21.43 10.31 0.80
N HIS A 91 -21.20 9.01 1.02
CA HIS A 91 -21.86 8.23 2.08
C HIS A 91 -20.99 8.05 3.34
N MET A 92 -19.77 8.61 3.35
CA MET A 92 -18.88 8.52 4.51
C MET A 92 -19.24 9.54 5.60
N PRO A 93 -18.83 9.33 6.87
CA PRO A 93 -19.16 10.22 8.00
C PRO A 93 -18.70 11.69 7.87
N LEU A 94 -17.84 12.02 6.90
CA LEU A 94 -17.37 13.38 6.60
C LEU A 94 -17.37 13.63 5.08
N PRO A 95 -18.55 13.74 4.45
CA PRO A 95 -18.66 13.86 2.99
C PRO A 95 -18.12 15.20 2.46
N ASP A 96 -18.15 16.25 3.30
CA ASP A 96 -17.64 17.59 2.96
C ASP A 96 -16.11 17.71 3.09
N SER A 97 -15.44 16.68 3.61
CA SER A 97 -13.98 16.67 3.84
C SER A 97 -13.33 15.35 3.43
N PRO A 98 -13.45 14.93 2.16
CA PRO A 98 -12.99 13.62 1.71
C PRO A 98 -11.47 13.41 1.87
N ARG A 99 -10.66 14.47 1.69
CA ARG A 99 -9.21 14.41 1.92
C ARG A 99 -8.85 14.13 3.39
N LEU A 100 -9.64 14.67 4.32
CA LEU A 100 -9.46 14.40 5.75
C LEU A 100 -9.85 12.95 6.06
N MET A 101 -10.94 12.45 5.47
CA MET A 101 -11.30 11.03 5.57
C MET A 101 -10.16 10.14 5.10
N MET A 102 -9.61 10.39 3.91
CA MET A 102 -8.49 9.61 3.38
C MET A 102 -7.28 9.64 4.31
N LEU A 103 -6.97 10.80 4.91
CA LEU A 103 -5.88 10.94 5.87
C LEU A 103 -6.09 10.13 7.15
N LEU A 104 -7.34 10.01 7.62
CA LEU A 104 -7.70 9.28 8.84
C LEU A 104 -7.82 7.77 8.58
N THR A 105 -8.42 7.38 7.46
CA THR A 105 -8.60 5.97 7.10
C THR A 105 -7.32 5.34 6.58
N GLY A 106 -6.43 6.12 5.94
CA GLY A 106 -5.15 5.68 5.43
C GLY A 106 -4.35 4.87 6.46
N PRO A 107 -4.00 5.44 7.63
CA PRO A 107 -3.26 4.73 8.68
C PRO A 107 -3.92 3.43 9.13
N VAL A 108 -5.25 3.39 9.23
CA VAL A 108 -5.99 2.17 9.62
C VAL A 108 -5.80 1.08 8.56
N ILE A 109 -5.99 1.42 7.29
CA ILE A 109 -5.76 0.52 6.15
C ILE A 109 -4.28 0.11 6.11
N GLY A 110 -3.36 1.03 6.34
CA GLY A 110 -1.91 0.78 6.37
C GLY A 110 -1.50 -0.24 7.43
N VAL A 111 -2.10 -0.18 8.62
CA VAL A 111 -1.88 -1.18 9.68
C VAL A 111 -2.43 -2.54 9.27
N ILE A 112 -3.67 -2.62 8.79
CA ILE A 112 -4.31 -3.88 8.38
C ILE A 112 -3.52 -4.55 7.25
N THR A 113 -3.23 -3.79 6.19
CA THR A 113 -2.41 -4.27 5.06
C THR A 113 -0.99 -4.60 5.49
N GLY A 114 -0.44 -3.88 6.47
CA GLY A 114 0.87 -4.18 7.06
C GLY A 114 0.91 -5.49 7.80
N LEU A 115 -0.15 -5.85 8.54
CA LEU A 115 -0.24 -7.17 9.16
C LEU A 115 -0.24 -8.27 8.09
N VAL A 116 -1.02 -8.08 7.02
CA VAL A 116 -1.06 -9.02 5.88
C VAL A 116 0.32 -9.13 5.22
N GLN A 117 0.96 -8.00 4.88
CA GLN A 117 2.27 -8.00 4.24
C GLN A 117 3.36 -8.59 5.13
N GLY A 118 3.28 -8.34 6.44
CA GLY A 118 4.14 -8.98 7.43
C GLY A 118 4.00 -10.49 7.43
N LEU A 119 2.77 -11.02 7.36
CA LEU A 119 2.53 -12.46 7.25
C LEU A 119 3.08 -13.04 5.95
N PHE A 120 2.87 -12.38 4.81
CA PHE A 120 3.43 -12.80 3.53
C PHE A 120 4.96 -12.90 3.60
N ALA A 121 5.63 -11.87 4.13
CA ALA A 121 7.08 -11.88 4.31
C ALA A 121 7.56 -12.98 5.25
N TYR A 122 6.82 -13.26 6.33
CA TYR A 122 7.12 -14.34 7.26
C TYR A 122 6.99 -15.71 6.60
N VAL A 123 5.89 -15.98 5.90
CA VAL A 123 5.65 -17.24 5.20
C VAL A 123 6.69 -17.45 4.11
N ALA A 124 6.96 -16.43 3.28
CA ALA A 124 7.98 -16.50 2.25
C ALA A 124 9.37 -16.85 2.82
N SER A 125 9.71 -16.34 4.01
CA SER A 125 10.99 -16.65 4.68
C SER A 125 11.14 -18.12 5.11
N LYS A 126 10.05 -18.89 5.15
CA LYS A 126 10.05 -20.32 5.45
C LYS A 126 10.12 -21.20 4.20
N SER A 127 9.65 -20.69 3.06
CA SER A 127 9.59 -21.44 1.80
C SER A 127 10.79 -21.22 0.89
N ILE A 128 11.54 -20.13 1.08
CA ILE A 128 12.68 -19.77 0.24
C ILE A 128 13.97 -20.30 0.88
N GLU A 129 14.67 -21.19 0.17
CA GLU A 129 16.05 -21.55 0.47
C GLU A 129 16.96 -20.34 0.22
N ARG A 130 17.91 -20.10 1.14
CA ARG A 130 18.75 -18.90 1.15
C ARG A 130 20.09 -19.14 0.46
#